data_AF-A0A165TM92-F1
#
_entry.id   AF-A0A165TM92-F1
#
_cell.length_a   1.000
_cell.length_b   1.000
_cell.length_c   1.000
_cell.angle_alpha   90.00
_cell.angle_beta   90.00
_cell.angle_gamma   90.00
#
_symmetry.space_group_name_H-M   'P 1'
#
loop_
_entity.id
_entity.type
_entity.pdbx_description
1 polymer ?
#
loop_
_entity_poly.entity_id
_entity_poly.type
_entity_poly.pdbx_seq_one_letter_code
_entity_poly.pdbx_strand_id
1 'polypeptide(L)'
;MRIVYTQSNERGAILLVSLLMLLVITIIATAVMEVSTLEVKLATASEKKAITFQMAESALAEASNDINNLGSAFRATVVSPASPAWPTINHAIAAYDTADRTVSAAATSETQYVGNAATIGYSIRKGSAGIETFYYETTAISTVGNSDIESEHVQGVYVEAPRSNSGTTPTPGL
;
A
#
# COMPACT_ATOMS: atom_id res chain seq x y z
N MET A 1 39.53 -17.09 77.92
CA MET A 1 40.02 -17.46 76.57
C MET A 1 39.31 -16.55 75.57
N ARG A 2 40.01 -15.54 75.02
CA ARG A 2 39.42 -14.53 74.13
C ARG A 2 39.98 -14.75 72.73
N ILE A 3 39.12 -15.16 71.80
CA ILE A 3 39.48 -15.37 70.40
C ILE A 3 39.47 -13.99 69.72
N VAL A 4 40.62 -13.59 69.19
CA VAL A 4 40.79 -12.36 68.41
C VAL A 4 40.58 -12.74 66.94
N TYR A 5 39.48 -12.28 66.35
CA TYR A 5 39.25 -12.42 64.91
C TYR A 5 40.02 -11.32 64.19
N THR A 6 41.05 -11.69 63.43
CA THR A 6 41.76 -10.78 62.54
C THR A 6 40.85 -10.50 61.34
N GLN A 7 40.17 -9.36 61.34
CA GLN A 7 39.28 -8.95 60.25
C GLN A 7 40.15 -8.42 59.09
N SER A 8 40.55 -9.33 58.21
CA SER A 8 41.51 -9.08 57.12
C SER A 8 40.85 -8.36 55.93
N ASN A 9 41.13 -7.07 55.69
CA ASN A 9 41.07 -6.36 54.39
C ASN A 9 39.93 -6.64 53.36
N GLU A 10 38.76 -7.16 53.75
CA GLU A 10 37.68 -7.54 52.81
C GLU A 10 36.98 -6.36 52.13
N ARG A 11 37.15 -5.15 52.67
CA ARG A 11 36.51 -3.92 52.15
C ARG A 11 36.90 -3.59 50.69
N GLY A 12 38.13 -3.91 50.28
CA GLY A 12 38.58 -3.65 48.90
C GLY A 12 37.96 -4.63 47.89
N ALA A 13 37.81 -5.89 48.27
CA ALA A 13 37.20 -6.92 47.42
C ALA A 13 35.72 -6.63 47.18
N ILE A 14 34.99 -6.15 48.19
CA ILE A 14 33.57 -5.80 48.09
C ILE A 14 33.30 -4.67 47.09
N LEU A 15 34.16 -3.63 47.05
CA LEU A 15 34.03 -2.54 46.07
C LEU A 15 34.22 -3.06 44.64
N LEU A 16 35.18 -3.97 44.44
CA LEU A 16 35.47 -4.54 43.13
C LEU A 16 34.31 -5.43 42.66
N VAL A 17 33.78 -6.29 43.54
CA VAL A 17 32.60 -7.13 43.23
C VAL A 17 31.37 -6.28 42.94
N SER A 18 31.13 -5.21 43.71
CA SER A 18 30.02 -4.29 43.48
C SER A 18 30.12 -3.59 42.11
N LEU A 19 31.33 -3.14 41.74
CA LEU A 19 31.59 -2.57 40.42
C LEU A 19 31.35 -3.59 39.31
N LEU A 20 31.80 -4.82 39.49
CA LEU A 20 31.64 -5.90 38.52
C LEU A 20 30.16 -6.26 38.33
N MET A 21 29.39 -6.34 39.42
CA MET A 21 27.94 -6.54 39.37
C MET A 21 27.23 -5.38 38.68
N LEU A 22 27.59 -4.13 39.00
CA LEU A 22 27.02 -2.95 38.36
C LEU A 22 27.31 -2.94 36.85
N LEU A 23 28.54 -3.30 36.46
CA LEU A 23 28.93 -3.43 35.06
C LEU A 23 28.10 -4.49 34.33
N VAL A 24 27.93 -5.67 34.92
CA VAL A 24 27.12 -6.76 34.32
C VAL A 24 25.67 -6.32 34.15
N ILE A 25 25.08 -5.69 35.18
CA ILE A 25 23.71 -5.16 35.09
C ILE A 25 23.60 -4.12 33.97
N THR A 26 24.60 -3.26 33.82
CA THR A 26 24.60 -2.20 32.80
C THR A 26 24.59 -2.81 31.39
N ILE A 27 25.42 -3.83 31.15
CA ILE A 27 25.49 -4.53 29.86
C ILE A 27 24.16 -5.23 29.54
N ILE A 28 23.54 -5.88 30.54
CA ILE A 28 22.24 -6.52 30.37
C ILE A 28 21.17 -5.46 30.07
N ALA A 29 21.17 -4.34 30.79
CA ALA A 29 20.21 -3.25 30.60
C ALA A 29 20.34 -2.62 29.20
N THR A 30 21.56 -2.39 28.71
CA THR A 30 21.78 -1.87 27.35
C THR A 30 21.33 -2.85 26.29
N ALA A 31 21.61 -4.15 26.46
CA ALA A 31 21.16 -5.18 25.52
C ALA A 31 19.64 -5.25 25.42
N VAL A 32 18.92 -5.14 26.55
CA VAL A 32 17.45 -5.08 26.56
C VAL A 32 16.94 -3.82 25.84
N MET A 33 17.58 -2.67 26.06
CA MET A 33 17.19 -1.42 25.41
C MET A 33 17.36 -1.48 23.89
N GLU A 34 18.45 -2.09 23.40
CA GLU A 34 18.67 -2.29 21.96
C GLU A 34 17.54 -3.10 21.32
N VAL A 35 17.13 -4.21 21.96
CA VAL A 35 16.01 -5.04 21.48
C VAL A 35 14.71 -4.23 21.42
N SER A 36 14.38 -3.49 22.49
CA SER A 36 13.18 -2.64 22.52
C SER A 36 13.15 -1.61 21.40
N THR A 37 14.31 -1.00 21.07
CA THR A 37 14.35 -0.02 19.97
C THR A 37 14.14 -0.66 18.60
N LEU A 38 14.58 -1.90 18.41
CA LEU A 38 14.37 -2.65 17.17
C LEU A 38 12.89 -3.06 17.03
N GLU A 39 12.28 -3.54 18.10
CA GLU A 39 10.85 -3.89 18.13
C GLU A 39 9.97 -2.67 17.80
N VAL A 40 10.27 -1.50 18.35
CA VAL A 40 9.53 -0.26 18.03
C VAL A 40 9.67 0.12 16.56
N LYS A 41 10.86 -0.02 15.97
CA LYS A 41 11.06 0.25 14.53
C LYS A 41 10.28 -0.73 13.66
N LEU A 42 10.28 -2.02 14.01
CA LEU A 42 9.50 -3.03 13.30
C LEU A 42 7.99 -2.77 13.44
N ALA A 43 7.51 -2.43 14.64
CA ALA A 43 6.12 -2.09 14.88
C ALA A 43 5.70 -0.88 14.03
N THR A 44 6.53 0.16 13.99
CA THR A 44 6.29 1.36 13.17
C THR A 44 6.30 1.06 11.68
N ALA A 45 7.23 0.22 11.20
CA ALA A 45 7.27 -0.20 9.80
C ALA A 45 6.05 -1.05 9.42
N SER A 46 5.65 -1.97 10.29
CA SER A 46 4.44 -2.79 10.11
C SER A 46 3.18 -1.95 10.08
N GLU A 47 3.07 -0.95 10.96
CA GLU A 47 1.96 -0.01 10.99
C GLU A 47 1.89 0.80 9.69
N LYS A 48 3.01 1.37 9.25
CA LYS A 48 3.10 2.11 7.97
C LYS A 48 2.67 1.25 6.79
N LYS A 49 3.11 -0.01 6.74
CA LYS A 49 2.71 -0.96 5.70
C LYS A 49 1.21 -1.24 5.71
N ALA A 50 0.60 -1.36 6.88
CA ALA A 50 -0.85 -1.54 6.98
C ALA A 50 -1.60 -0.30 6.47
N ILE A 51 -1.13 0.89 6.82
CA ILE A 51 -1.72 2.15 6.34
C ILE A 51 -1.61 2.25 4.81
N THR A 52 -0.43 2.04 4.22
CA THR A 52 -0.27 2.12 2.75
C THR A 52 -1.13 1.09 2.04
N PHE A 53 -1.25 -0.13 2.58
CA PHE A 53 -2.12 -1.15 2.01
C PHE A 53 -3.59 -0.74 2.03
N GLN A 54 -4.11 -0.28 3.18
CA GLN A 54 -5.51 0.15 3.28
C GLN A 54 -5.81 1.37 2.39
N MET A 55 -4.83 2.26 2.24
CA MET A 55 -4.95 3.43 1.37
C MET A 55 -4.97 3.06 -0.11
N ALA A 56 -4.09 2.14 -0.53
CA ALA A 56 -4.11 1.59 -1.89
C ALA A 56 -5.44 0.89 -2.17
N GLU A 57 -5.95 0.09 -1.22
CA GLU A 57 -7.25 -0.59 -1.35
C GLU A 57 -8.42 0.38 -1.46
N SER A 58 -8.44 1.42 -0.62
CA SER A 58 -9.50 2.43 -0.68
C SER A 58 -9.50 3.16 -2.02
N ALA A 59 -8.32 3.55 -2.51
CA ALA A 59 -8.16 4.21 -3.82
C ALA A 59 -8.56 3.29 -4.97
N LEU A 60 -8.20 2.01 -4.89
CA LEU A 60 -8.56 1.00 -5.86
C LEU A 60 -10.08 0.78 -5.91
N ALA A 61 -10.70 0.62 -4.74
CA ALA A 61 -12.13 0.40 -4.61
C ALA A 61 -12.92 1.61 -5.12
N GLU A 62 -12.47 2.84 -4.83
CA GLU A 62 -13.14 4.04 -5.34
C GLU A 62 -13.03 4.14 -6.86
N ALA A 63 -11.83 3.99 -7.42
CA ALA A 63 -11.62 4.06 -8.87
C ALA A 63 -12.31 2.93 -9.64
N SER A 64 -12.39 1.74 -9.07
CA SER A 64 -13.05 0.57 -9.67
C SER A 64 -14.57 0.66 -9.62
N ASN A 65 -15.14 1.37 -8.63
CA ASN A 65 -16.59 1.54 -8.50
C ASN A 65 -17.11 2.81 -9.19
N ASP A 66 -16.24 3.75 -9.55
CA ASP A 66 -16.65 4.94 -10.29
C ASP A 66 -16.88 4.65 -11.78
N ILE A 67 -18.15 4.56 -12.15
CA ILE A 67 -18.59 4.36 -13.54
C ILE A 67 -18.09 5.49 -14.47
N ASN A 68 -17.93 6.72 -13.97
CA ASN A 68 -17.43 7.82 -14.79
C ASN A 68 -15.95 7.64 -15.11
N ASN A 69 -15.19 7.12 -14.15
CA ASN A 69 -13.78 6.80 -14.33
C ASN A 69 -13.61 5.68 -15.37
N LEU A 70 -14.36 4.58 -15.23
CA LEU A 70 -14.37 3.48 -16.21
C LEU A 70 -14.79 3.95 -17.61
N GLY A 71 -15.82 4.79 -17.70
CA GLY A 71 -16.25 5.40 -18.96
C GLY A 71 -15.21 6.32 -19.59
N SER A 72 -14.43 7.03 -18.78
CA SER A 72 -13.34 7.90 -19.22
C SER A 72 -12.16 7.07 -19.76
N ALA A 73 -11.82 5.96 -19.11
CA ALA A 73 -10.80 5.01 -19.58
C ALA A 73 -11.17 4.40 -20.93
N PHE A 74 -12.43 3.99 -21.11
CA PHE A 74 -12.93 3.52 -22.40
C PHE A 74 -12.83 4.61 -23.48
N ARG A 75 -13.26 5.84 -23.17
CA ARG A 75 -13.17 6.97 -24.11
C ARG A 75 -11.73 7.30 -24.49
N ALA A 76 -10.78 7.24 -23.56
CA ALA A 76 -9.37 7.48 -23.84
C ALA A 76 -8.84 6.53 -24.92
N THR A 77 -9.24 5.25 -24.87
CA THR A 77 -8.89 4.26 -25.89
C THR A 77 -9.54 4.53 -27.24
N VAL A 78 -10.82 4.95 -27.25
CA VAL A 78 -11.54 5.27 -28.50
C VAL A 78 -10.95 6.51 -29.19
N VAL A 79 -10.58 7.53 -28.42
CA VAL A 79 -10.06 8.81 -28.95
C VAL A 79 -8.61 8.69 -29.39
N SER A 80 -7.78 7.92 -28.67
CA SER A 80 -6.35 7.79 -28.98
C SER A 80 -5.86 6.35 -28.74
N PRO A 81 -6.14 5.43 -29.68
CA PRO A 81 -5.85 4.00 -29.51
C PRO A 81 -4.35 3.68 -29.36
N ALA A 82 -3.47 4.51 -29.91
CA ALA A 82 -2.02 4.31 -29.86
C ALA A 82 -1.35 4.85 -28.59
N SER A 83 -2.02 5.76 -27.86
CA SER A 83 -1.51 6.38 -26.62
C SER A 83 -2.67 6.92 -25.78
N PRO A 84 -3.45 6.04 -25.12
CA PRO A 84 -4.58 6.47 -24.31
C PRO A 84 -4.08 7.23 -23.08
N ALA A 85 -4.67 8.40 -22.79
CA ALA A 85 -4.45 9.09 -21.53
C ALA A 85 -5.39 8.49 -20.48
N TRP A 86 -4.89 7.52 -19.71
CA TRP A 86 -5.69 6.85 -18.68
C TRP A 86 -6.09 7.84 -17.58
N PRO A 87 -7.34 7.76 -17.09
CA PRO A 87 -7.77 8.59 -15.97
C PRO A 87 -7.04 8.18 -14.70
N THR A 88 -6.63 9.19 -13.94
CA THR A 88 -5.94 9.06 -12.67
C THR A 88 -6.74 9.74 -11.57
N ILE A 89 -6.97 9.05 -10.45
CA ILE A 89 -7.60 9.62 -9.25
C ILE A 89 -6.57 9.68 -8.13
N ASN A 90 -6.47 10.83 -7.48
CA ASN A 90 -5.58 11.05 -6.34
C ASN A 90 -6.40 11.05 -5.05
N HIS A 91 -6.09 10.13 -4.15
CA HIS A 91 -6.63 10.05 -2.80
C HIS A 91 -5.54 10.48 -1.83
N ALA A 92 -5.80 11.49 -1.01
CA ALA A 92 -4.86 11.92 0.01
C ALA A 92 -5.58 12.08 1.33
N ILE A 93 -5.07 11.44 2.37
CA ILE A 93 -5.40 11.83 3.74
C ILE A 93 -4.47 12.98 4.09
N ALA A 94 -5.04 14.19 4.09
CA ALA A 94 -4.36 15.37 4.58
C ALA A 94 -4.20 15.24 6.11
N ALA A 95 -2.98 14.91 6.54
CA ALA A 95 -2.48 15.02 7.91
C ALA A 95 -3.52 14.65 8.98
N TYR A 96 -3.73 13.35 9.21
CA TYR A 96 -4.47 12.95 10.41
C TYR A 96 -3.60 13.27 11.63
N ASP A 97 -3.98 14.32 12.35
CA ASP A 97 -3.37 14.73 13.61
C ASP A 97 -3.95 13.87 14.74
N THR A 98 -3.39 12.67 14.90
CA THR A 98 -3.40 12.05 16.23
C THR A 98 -2.50 12.94 17.08
N ALA A 99 -2.97 13.47 18.21
CA ALA A 99 -2.30 14.49 19.04
C ALA A 99 -0.78 14.31 19.37
N ASP A 100 -0.18 13.16 19.04
CA ASP A 100 1.25 12.84 19.15
C ASP A 100 1.99 12.65 17.81
N ARG A 101 1.30 12.48 16.68
CA ARG A 101 1.88 12.17 15.37
C ARG A 101 0.98 12.60 14.20
N THR A 102 1.56 13.37 13.28
CA THR A 102 0.96 13.64 11.96
C THR A 102 1.25 12.49 11.01
N VAL A 103 0.19 11.85 10.50
CA VAL A 103 0.29 10.85 9.43
C VAL A 103 -0.29 11.43 8.14
N SER A 104 0.54 11.54 7.11
CA SER A 104 0.10 11.81 5.74
C SER A 104 0.23 10.53 4.92
N ALA A 105 -0.79 10.18 4.16
CA ALA A 105 -0.72 9.09 3.21
C ALA A 105 -1.44 9.51 1.94
N ALA A 106 -0.85 9.18 0.80
CA ALA A 106 -1.39 9.43 -0.52
C ALA A 106 -1.51 8.10 -1.26
N ALA A 107 -2.51 7.99 -2.11
CA ALA A 107 -2.70 6.89 -3.03
C ALA A 107 -3.17 7.46 -4.37
N THR A 108 -2.60 6.95 -5.45
CA THR A 108 -2.95 7.33 -6.81
C THR A 108 -3.44 6.08 -7.52
N SER A 109 -4.62 6.14 -8.12
CA SER A 109 -5.18 5.04 -8.92
C SER A 109 -5.27 5.42 -10.38
N GLU A 110 -4.86 4.53 -11.26
CA GLU A 110 -4.96 4.64 -12.72
C GLU A 110 -5.88 3.53 -13.23
N THR A 111 -6.78 3.84 -14.17
CA THR A 111 -7.72 2.85 -14.73
C THR A 111 -7.53 2.72 -16.23
N GLN A 112 -7.16 1.51 -16.65
CA GLN A 112 -6.94 1.15 -18.03
C GLN A 112 -8.11 0.33 -18.58
N TYR A 113 -8.52 0.63 -19.81
CA TYR A 113 -9.36 -0.27 -20.58
C TYR A 113 -8.48 -1.27 -21.35
N VAL A 114 -8.65 -2.56 -21.08
CA VAL A 114 -7.80 -3.62 -21.64
C VAL A 114 -8.46 -4.25 -22.87
N GLY A 115 -9.79 -4.43 -22.85
CA GLY A 115 -10.50 -4.98 -24.00
C GLY A 115 -11.89 -5.52 -23.68
N ASN A 116 -12.47 -6.22 -24.66
CA ASN A 116 -13.76 -6.90 -24.49
C ASN A 116 -13.53 -8.32 -23.96
N ALA A 117 -14.30 -8.72 -22.96
CA ALA A 117 -14.38 -10.08 -22.46
C ALA A 117 -15.59 -10.81 -23.07
N ALA A 118 -15.50 -12.14 -23.15
CA ALA A 118 -16.57 -12.96 -23.72
C ALA A 118 -17.80 -12.98 -22.80
N THR A 119 -18.93 -12.43 -23.26
CA THR A 119 -20.21 -12.54 -22.54
C THR A 119 -20.83 -13.92 -22.76
N ILE A 120 -20.99 -14.70 -21.68
CA ILE A 120 -21.62 -16.03 -21.73
C ILE A 120 -23.11 -15.86 -22.07
N GLY A 121 -23.59 -16.57 -23.10
CA GLY A 121 -25.01 -16.62 -23.48
C GLY A 121 -25.47 -15.58 -24.52
N TYR A 122 -24.68 -14.54 -24.80
CA TYR A 122 -25.00 -13.51 -25.79
C TYR A 122 -24.19 -13.62 -27.10
N SER A 123 -23.22 -14.53 -27.17
CA SER A 123 -22.22 -14.67 -28.25
C SER A 123 -22.73 -15.33 -29.54
N ILE A 124 -24.00 -15.76 -29.62
CA ILE A 124 -24.52 -16.57 -30.74
C ILE A 124 -25.20 -15.75 -31.85
N ARG A 125 -25.34 -14.42 -31.69
CA ARG A 125 -25.97 -13.55 -32.70
C ARG A 125 -25.00 -12.49 -33.20
N LYS A 126 -24.33 -12.79 -34.32
CA LYS A 126 -23.56 -11.82 -35.11
C LYS A 126 -24.51 -10.74 -35.63
N GLY A 127 -24.48 -9.53 -35.06
CA GLY A 127 -25.19 -8.36 -35.56
C GLY A 127 -26.50 -7.97 -34.85
N SER A 128 -26.85 -8.56 -33.70
CA SER A 128 -27.97 -8.07 -32.87
C SER A 128 -27.51 -7.07 -31.80
N ALA A 129 -28.38 -6.13 -31.40
CA ALA A 129 -28.17 -5.31 -30.21
C ALA A 129 -28.07 -6.19 -28.96
N GLY A 130 -26.84 -6.51 -28.55
CA GLY A 130 -26.51 -7.36 -27.41
C GLY A 130 -25.66 -6.62 -26.38
N ILE A 131 -25.49 -7.25 -25.22
CA ILE A 131 -24.61 -6.80 -24.15
C ILE A 131 -23.19 -7.29 -24.46
N GLU A 132 -22.20 -6.42 -24.26
CA GLU A 132 -20.78 -6.76 -24.31
C GLU A 132 -20.18 -6.52 -22.92
N THR A 133 -19.30 -7.42 -22.50
CA THR A 133 -18.57 -7.28 -21.24
C THR A 133 -17.25 -6.58 -21.53
N PHE A 134 -17.02 -5.43 -20.92
CA PHE A 134 -15.76 -4.70 -20.98
C PHE A 134 -14.88 -5.10 -19.80
N TYR A 135 -13.58 -5.30 -20.06
CA TYR A 135 -12.56 -5.59 -19.06
C TYR A 135 -11.67 -4.36 -18.85
N TYR A 136 -11.63 -3.91 -17.60
CA TYR A 136 -10.79 -2.82 -17.12
C TYR A 136 -9.80 -3.36 -16.11
N GLU A 137 -8.65 -2.71 -16.02
CA GLU A 137 -7.64 -2.96 -15.02
C GLU A 137 -7.36 -1.65 -14.29
N THR A 138 -7.54 -1.64 -12.98
CA THR A 138 -7.24 -0.48 -12.14
C THR A 138 -6.02 -0.81 -11.29
N THR A 139 -5.04 0.07 -11.32
CA THR A 139 -3.80 -0.01 -10.53
C THR A 139 -3.79 1.13 -9.53
N ALA A 140 -3.60 0.84 -8.25
CA ALA A 140 -3.49 1.82 -7.18
C ALA A 140 -2.13 1.70 -6.49
N ILE A 141 -1.43 2.83 -6.34
CA ILE A 141 -0.13 2.93 -5.69
C ILE A 141 -0.26 3.87 -4.50
N SER A 142 0.15 3.44 -3.31
CA SER A 142 0.11 4.27 -2.10
C SER A 142 1.46 4.42 -1.42
N THR A 143 1.70 5.63 -0.93
CA THR A 143 2.87 6.01 -0.13
C THR A 143 2.44 6.69 1.18
N VAL A 144 3.22 6.50 2.25
CA VAL A 144 2.97 7.14 3.56
C VAL A 144 4.11 8.09 3.89
N GLY A 145 3.78 9.37 4.06
CA GLY A 145 4.72 10.45 4.29
C GLY A 145 5.84 10.49 3.25
N ASN A 146 7.06 10.74 3.70
CA ASN A 146 8.27 10.79 2.88
C ASN A 146 9.06 9.47 2.97
N SER A 147 8.37 8.33 3.09
CA SER A 147 9.01 7.02 3.29
C SER A 147 9.01 6.17 2.02
N ASP A 148 10.02 5.31 1.87
CA ASP A 148 10.17 4.36 0.75
C ASP A 148 9.21 3.15 0.86
N ILE A 149 8.22 3.21 1.75
CA ILE A 149 7.23 2.15 1.90
C ILE A 149 6.10 2.43 0.91
N GLU A 150 6.07 1.62 -0.14
CA GLU A 150 5.04 1.66 -1.18
C GLU A 150 4.17 0.39 -1.11
N SER A 151 2.90 0.54 -1.47
CA SER A 151 2.00 -0.58 -1.73
C SER A 151 1.32 -0.37 -3.08
N GLU A 152 1.49 -1.33 -3.97
CA GLU A 152 0.80 -1.39 -5.25
C GLU A 152 -0.29 -2.47 -5.19
N HIS A 153 -1.48 -2.16 -5.69
CA HIS A 153 -2.58 -3.10 -5.81
C HIS A 153 -3.23 -2.97 -7.18
N VAL A 154 -3.52 -4.11 -7.81
CA VAL A 154 -4.10 -4.18 -9.16
C VAL A 154 -5.35 -5.04 -9.11
N GLN A 155 -6.44 -4.54 -9.68
CA GLN A 155 -7.69 -5.29 -9.78
C GLN A 155 -8.31 -5.19 -11.17
N GLY A 156 -8.81 -6.32 -11.63
CA GLY A 156 -9.63 -6.43 -12.83
C GLY A 156 -11.10 -6.18 -12.55
N VAL A 157 -11.74 -5.33 -13.35
CA VAL A 157 -13.17 -5.01 -13.28
C VAL A 157 -13.85 -5.41 -14.58
N TYR A 158 -14.97 -6.14 -14.47
CA TYR A 158 -15.80 -6.50 -15.60
C TYR A 158 -17.11 -5.71 -15.55
N VAL A 159 -17.44 -5.01 -16.62
CA VAL A 159 -18.68 -4.23 -16.71
C VAL A 159 -19.47 -4.66 -17.95
N GLU A 160 -20.74 -5.00 -17.75
CA GLU A 160 -21.68 -5.30 -18.82
C GLU A 160 -22.33 -4.01 -19.31
N ALA A 161 -22.17 -3.71 -20.60
CA ALA A 161 -22.78 -2.53 -21.21
C ALA A 161 -23.25 -2.83 -22.64
N PRO A 162 -24.20 -2.04 -23.19
CA PRO A 162 -24.64 -2.22 -24.56
C PRO A 162 -23.48 -2.06 -25.53
N ARG A 163 -23.39 -2.99 -26.49
CA ARG A 163 -22.34 -2.96 -27.51
C ARG A 163 -22.33 -1.61 -28.26
N SER A 164 -21.20 -0.93 -28.22
CA SER A 164 -20.97 0.28 -29.03
C SER A 164 -20.56 -0.13 -30.44
N ASN A 165 -21.45 0.09 -31.42
CA ASN A 165 -21.10 -0.03 -32.84
C ASN A 165 -20.39 1.25 -33.30
N SER A 166 -19.16 1.51 -32.85
CA SER A 166 -18.32 2.54 -33.47
C SER A 166 -17.84 2.02 -34.83
N GLY A 167 -18.57 2.40 -35.88
CA GLY A 167 -18.23 2.08 -37.27
C GLY A 167 -16.94 2.77 -37.70
N THR A 168 -15.79 2.13 -37.48
CA THR A 168 -14.56 2.42 -38.21
C THR A 168 -14.48 1.47 -39.42
N THR A 169 -15.37 1.67 -40.39
CA THR A 169 -15.00 1.29 -41.77
C THR A 169 -13.92 2.27 -42.22
N PRO A 170 -12.67 1.83 -42.48
CA PRO A 170 -11.71 2.69 -43.14
C PRO A 170 -12.29 3.06 -44.51
N THR A 171 -12.63 4.32 -44.70
CA THR A 171 -12.96 4.85 -46.03
C THR A 171 -11.73 4.62 -46.91
N PRO A 172 -11.82 3.84 -47.99
CA PRO A 172 -10.72 3.76 -48.94
C PRO A 172 -10.55 5.16 -49.53
N GLY A 173 -9.35 5.71 -49.43
CA GLY A 173 -9.01 6.98 -50.09
C GLY A 173 -9.34 6.91 -51.57
N LEU A 174 -10.03 7.94 -52.05
CA LEU A 174 -10.12 8.27 -53.47
C LEU A 174 -8.81 8.91 -53.94
#